data_AF-A0A958MA17-F1
#
_entry.id   AF-A0A958MA17-F1
#
_cell.length_a   1.000
_cell.length_b   1.000
_cell.length_c   1.000
_cell.angle_alpha   90.00
_cell.angle_beta   90.00
_cell.angle_gamma   90.00
#
_symmetry.space_group_name_H-M   'P 1'
#
loop_
_entity.id
_entity.type
_entity.pdbx_description
1 polymer ?
#
loop_
_entity_poly.entity_id
_entity_poly.type
_entity_poly.pdbx_seq_one_letter_code
_entity_poly.pdbx_strand_id
1 'polypeptide(L)'
;MGETGKRIIAGISIASIVIAALWLDVYHWIFPLVMVMFFSLMGLVEFYRLTDRGMDGRPFRKLGYLFSILIILAFYAEFLYQQTLNGHELGGIHETFVHWFYPGQHNLTPGLLILFMICVFVAQLFTRPIDGALYSMTATLGGTLYTTLTTAHALLLFAYPK
;
A
#
# COMPACT_ATOMS: atom_id res chain seq x y z
N MET A 1 -12.91 15.86 -29.71
CA MET A 1 -12.05 14.64 -29.74
C MET A 1 -12.92 13.43 -29.49
N GLY A 2 -12.86 12.43 -30.37
CA GLY A 2 -13.59 11.17 -30.21
C GLY A 2 -13.14 10.40 -28.98
N GLU A 3 -14.02 9.57 -28.44
CA GLU A 3 -13.79 8.77 -27.24
C GLU A 3 -12.50 7.94 -27.33
N THR A 4 -12.24 7.34 -28.50
CA THR A 4 -11.04 6.57 -28.80
C THR A 4 -9.75 7.39 -28.63
N GLY A 5 -9.74 8.64 -29.10
CA GLY A 5 -8.57 9.51 -28.97
C GLY A 5 -8.25 9.84 -27.52
N LYS A 6 -9.27 10.07 -26.68
CA LYS A 6 -9.09 10.30 -25.24
C LYS A 6 -8.53 9.07 -24.53
N ARG A 7 -9.01 7.87 -24.90
CA ARG A 7 -8.52 6.59 -24.33
C ARG A 7 -7.06 6.34 -24.68
N ILE A 8 -6.65 6.60 -25.93
CA ILE A 8 -5.25 6.44 -26.38
C ILE A 8 -4.34 7.39 -25.62
N ILE A 9 -4.71 8.68 -25.52
CA ILE A 9 -3.90 9.68 -24.82
C ILE A 9 -3.78 9.32 -23.35
N ALA A 10 -4.86 8.94 -22.68
CA ALA A 10 -4.82 8.51 -21.29
C ALA A 10 -3.87 7.31 -21.08
N GLY A 11 -3.92 6.30 -21.96
CA GLY A 11 -3.02 5.16 -21.91
C GLY A 11 -1.55 5.56 -22.06
N ILE A 12 -1.23 6.39 -23.05
CA ILE A 12 0.13 6.89 -23.29
C ILE A 12 0.62 7.72 -22.09
N SER A 13 -0.20 8.63 -21.58
CA SER A 13 0.17 9.49 -20.44
C SER A 13 0.48 8.66 -19.20
N ILE A 14 -0.36 7.67 -18.86
CA ILE A 14 -0.11 6.80 -17.70
C ILE A 14 1.17 6.00 -17.91
N ALA A 15 1.35 5.39 -19.10
CA ALA A 15 2.56 4.63 -19.41
C ALA A 15 3.83 5.48 -19.29
N SER A 16 3.84 6.69 -19.86
CA SER A 16 4.98 7.60 -19.77
C SER A 16 5.29 8.00 -18.33
N ILE A 17 4.27 8.28 -17.51
CA ILE A 17 4.43 8.62 -16.09
C ILE A 17 5.02 7.45 -15.32
N VAL A 18 4.51 6.23 -15.53
CA VAL A 18 4.99 5.02 -14.85
C VAL A 18 6.43 4.71 -15.26
N ILE A 19 6.75 4.76 -16.55
CA ILE A 19 8.11 4.52 -17.05
C ILE A 19 9.07 5.57 -16.47
N ALA A 20 8.70 6.86 -16.50
CA ALA A 20 9.53 7.92 -15.94
C ALA A 20 9.73 7.71 -14.43
N ALA A 21 8.68 7.37 -13.68
CA ALA A 21 8.77 7.13 -12.25
C ALA A 21 9.66 5.93 -11.88
N LEU A 22 9.70 4.90 -12.73
CA LEU A 22 10.53 3.71 -12.52
C LEU A 22 11.97 3.88 -13.00
N TRP A 23 12.21 4.78 -13.96
CA TRP A 23 13.55 5.01 -14.51
C TRP A 23 14.33 6.10 -13.78
N LEU A 24 13.62 7.03 -13.13
CA LEU A 24 14.21 8.07 -12.29
C LEU A 24 14.50 7.52 -10.89
N ASP A 25 15.74 7.07 -10.66
CA ASP A 25 16.26 6.83 -9.31
C ASP A 25 16.57 8.16 -8.60
N VAL A 26 15.52 8.96 -8.43
CA VAL A 26 15.58 10.29 -7.85
C VAL A 26 15.12 10.20 -6.39
N TYR A 27 15.99 10.57 -5.46
CA TYR A 27 15.77 10.52 -4.00
C TYR A 27 15.32 9.14 -3.49
N HIS A 28 16.15 8.11 -3.65
CA HIS A 28 15.95 6.80 -3.01
C HIS A 28 14.58 6.17 -3.30
N TRP A 29 14.15 6.18 -4.57
CA TRP A 29 12.90 5.53 -5.01
C TRP A 29 11.62 6.10 -4.38
N ILE A 30 11.63 7.37 -3.97
CA ILE A 30 10.44 8.09 -3.47
C ILE A 30 9.33 8.17 -4.53
N PHE A 31 9.68 8.37 -5.81
CA PHE A 31 8.67 8.43 -6.88
C PHE A 31 7.88 7.12 -7.03
N PRO A 32 8.53 5.95 -7.12
CA PRO A 32 7.86 4.65 -7.04
C PRO A 32 6.97 4.48 -5.79
N LEU A 33 7.45 4.91 -4.61
CA LEU A 33 6.66 4.88 -3.38
C LEU A 33 5.36 5.69 -3.51
N VAL A 34 5.46 6.93 -4.00
CA VAL A 34 4.30 7.81 -4.17
C VAL A 34 3.31 7.23 -5.17
N MET A 35 3.79 6.63 -6.27
CA MET A 35 2.94 5.96 -7.25
C MET A 35 2.19 4.77 -6.65
N VAL A 36 2.90 3.89 -5.94
CA VAL A 36 2.30 2.73 -5.27
C VAL A 36 1.27 3.17 -4.24
N MET A 37 1.60 4.19 -3.43
CA MET A 37 0.67 4.74 -2.46
C MET A 37 -0.59 5.33 -3.14
N PHE A 38 -0.41 6.10 -4.21
CA PHE A 38 -1.52 6.70 -4.96
C PHE A 38 -2.43 5.63 -5.56
N PHE A 39 -1.89 4.67 -6.30
CA PHE A 39 -2.69 3.61 -6.93
C PHE A 39 -3.35 2.69 -5.90
N SER A 40 -2.66 2.34 -4.82
CA SER A 40 -3.22 1.53 -3.74
C SER A 40 -4.41 2.23 -3.07
N LEU A 41 -4.25 3.51 -2.70
CA LEU A 41 -5.30 4.27 -2.03
C LEU A 41 -6.48 4.55 -2.96
N MET A 42 -6.25 4.88 -4.23
CA MET A 42 -7.33 5.04 -5.22
C MET A 42 -8.08 3.72 -5.43
N GLY A 43 -7.36 2.60 -5.56
CA GLY A 43 -7.97 1.27 -5.64
C GLY A 43 -8.79 0.94 -4.40
N LEU A 44 -8.30 1.28 -3.21
CA LEU A 44 -9.00 1.05 -1.95
C LEU A 44 -10.25 1.91 -1.81
N VAL A 45 -10.20 3.18 -2.21
CA VAL A 45 -11.36 4.09 -2.22
C VAL A 45 -12.47 3.50 -3.09
N GLU A 46 -12.12 3.02 -4.29
CA GLU A 46 -13.09 2.44 -5.21
C GLU A 46 -13.63 1.11 -4.70
N PHE A 47 -12.75 0.25 -4.16
CA PHE A 47 -13.17 -1.00 -3.54
C PHE A 47 -14.16 -0.77 -2.39
N TYR A 48 -13.89 0.20 -1.51
CA TYR A 48 -14.77 0.56 -0.41
C TYR A 48 -16.08 1.22 -0.83
N ARG A 49 -16.11 1.88 -2.00
CA ARG A 49 -17.36 2.36 -2.59
C ARG A 49 -18.22 1.22 -3.13
N LEU A 50 -17.61 0.27 -3.84
CA LEU A 50 -18.31 -0.88 -4.42
C LEU A 50 -18.83 -1.86 -3.36
N THR A 51 -18.14 -1.96 -2.23
CA THR A 51 -18.50 -2.83 -1.11
C THR A 51 -19.35 -2.14 -0.05
N ASP A 52 -19.72 -0.88 -0.24
CA ASP A 52 -20.58 -0.19 0.71
C ASP A 52 -22.03 -0.70 0.62
N ARG A 53 -22.51 -1.33 1.69
CA ARG A 53 -23.89 -1.81 1.82
C ARG A 53 -24.72 -1.00 2.83
N GLY A 54 -24.29 0.20 3.18
CA GLY A 54 -25.00 1.06 4.13
C GLY A 54 -24.68 0.74 5.60
N MET A 55 -25.63 0.99 6.50
CA MET A 55 -25.35 1.07 7.95
C MET A 55 -24.75 -0.22 8.54
N ASP A 56 -25.22 -1.38 8.11
CA ASP A 56 -24.85 -2.67 8.71
C ASP A 56 -23.63 -3.32 8.03
N GLY A 57 -23.24 -2.85 6.84
CA GLY A 57 -22.21 -3.50 6.02
C GLY A 57 -21.03 -2.64 5.58
N ARG A 58 -21.02 -1.32 5.84
CA ARG A 58 -19.98 -0.43 5.31
C ARG A 58 -18.58 -0.75 5.85
N PRO A 59 -17.52 -0.72 5.04
CA PRO A 59 -16.15 -0.97 5.54
C PRO A 59 -15.66 0.11 6.51
N PHE A 60 -14.71 -0.24 7.38
CA PHE A 60 -14.01 0.70 8.27
C PHE A 60 -12.94 1.48 7.50
N ARG A 61 -13.40 2.44 6.69
CA ARG A 61 -12.55 3.17 5.73
C ARG A 61 -11.30 3.78 6.35
N LYS A 62 -11.43 4.41 7.54
CA LYS A 62 -10.29 5.08 8.22
C LYS A 62 -9.19 4.08 8.62
N LEU A 63 -9.57 2.94 9.20
CA LEU A 63 -8.63 1.88 9.56
C LEU A 63 -7.98 1.31 8.31
N GLY A 64 -8.78 1.06 7.27
CA GLY A 64 -8.28 0.61 5.98
C GLY A 64 -7.20 1.51 5.40
N TYR A 65 -7.46 2.81 5.29
CA TYR A 65 -6.49 3.78 4.76
C TYR A 65 -5.22 3.89 5.61
N LEU A 66 -5.38 3.92 6.94
CA LEU A 66 -4.24 4.00 7.85
C LEU A 66 -3.33 2.78 7.68
N PHE A 67 -3.89 1.57 7.75
CA PHE A 67 -3.12 0.35 7.62
C PHE A 67 -2.58 0.13 6.21
N SER A 68 -3.28 0.57 5.16
CA SER A 68 -2.72 0.61 3.81
C SER A 68 -1.43 1.44 3.76
N ILE A 69 -1.44 2.65 4.30
CA ILE A 69 -0.24 3.50 4.33
C ILE A 69 0.88 2.83 5.13
N LEU A 70 0.58 2.32 6.33
CA LEU A 70 1.57 1.65 7.18
C LEU A 70 2.19 0.42 6.52
N ILE A 71 1.38 -0.41 5.84
CA ILE A 71 1.88 -1.58 5.12
C ILE A 71 2.78 -1.14 3.97
N ILE A 72 2.39 -0.14 3.16
CA ILE A 72 3.23 0.35 2.06
C ILE A 72 4.57 0.89 2.58
N LEU A 73 4.55 1.64 3.69
CA LEU A 73 5.76 2.14 4.32
C LEU A 73 6.64 1.02 4.86
N ALA A 74 6.06 -0.06 5.40
CA ALA A 74 6.83 -1.23 5.83
C ALA A 74 7.50 -1.94 4.64
N PHE A 75 6.79 -2.12 3.52
CA PHE A 75 7.36 -2.66 2.29
C PHE A 75 8.47 -1.76 1.72
N TYR A 76 8.31 -0.44 1.81
CA TYR A 76 9.33 0.50 1.39
C TYR A 76 10.57 0.46 2.29
N ALA A 77 10.40 0.37 3.61
CA ALA A 77 11.51 0.18 4.53
C ALA A 77 12.26 -1.14 4.25
N GLU A 78 11.53 -2.22 3.97
CA GLU A 78 12.11 -3.51 3.54
C GLU A 78 12.86 -3.37 2.21
N PHE A 79 12.28 -2.67 1.22
CA PHE A 79 12.95 -2.35 -0.04
C PHE A 79 14.28 -1.60 0.19
N LEU A 80 14.28 -0.53 0.99
CA LEU A 80 15.48 0.25 1.28
C LEU A 80 16.55 -0.60 2.00
N TYR A 81 16.14 -1.44 2.95
CA TYR A 81 17.05 -2.37 3.62
C TYR A 81 17.67 -3.39 2.66
N GLN A 82 16.92 -3.91 1.70
CA GLN A 82 17.48 -4.81 0.68
C GLN A 82 18.47 -4.05 -0.23
N GLN A 83 18.20 -2.78 -0.55
CA GLN A 83 19.12 -1.95 -1.33
C GLN A 83 20.45 -1.69 -0.58
N THR A 84 20.43 -1.43 0.74
CA THR A 84 21.67 -1.31 1.53
C THR A 84 22.48 -2.60 1.53
N LEU A 85 21.82 -3.76 1.71
CA LEU A 85 22.49 -5.06 1.65
C LEU A 85 23.15 -5.33 0.29
N ASN A 86 22.54 -4.83 -0.79
CA ASN A 86 23.07 -4.93 -2.15
C ASN A 86 24.16 -3.88 -2.47
N GLY A 87 24.62 -3.11 -1.47
CA GLY A 87 25.72 -2.17 -1.61
C GLY A 87 25.34 -0.78 -2.14
N HIS A 88 24.04 -0.44 -2.19
CA HIS A 88 23.61 0.94 -2.44
C HIS A 88 23.74 1.78 -1.16
N GLU A 89 24.50 2.86 -1.22
CA GLU A 89 24.64 3.80 -0.10
C GLU A 89 23.35 4.62 0.08
N LEU A 90 22.71 4.48 1.23
CA LEU A 90 21.49 5.18 1.60
C LEU A 90 21.84 6.40 2.47
N GLY A 91 22.39 7.44 1.85
CA GLY A 91 22.93 8.59 2.58
C GLY A 91 21.96 9.21 3.61
N GLY A 92 22.50 9.59 4.77
CA GLY A 92 21.87 10.50 5.74
C GLY A 92 20.67 9.93 6.53
N ILE A 93 19.51 10.58 6.43
CA ILE A 93 18.30 10.28 7.22
C ILE A 93 17.75 8.88 6.90
N HIS A 94 17.99 8.36 5.70
CA HIS A 94 17.46 7.08 5.27
C HIS A 94 18.13 5.88 5.95
N GLU A 95 19.43 5.90 6.18
CA GLU A 95 20.12 4.89 6.98
C GLU A 95 19.59 4.83 8.42
N THR A 96 19.38 5.99 9.05
CA THR A 96 18.82 6.06 10.41
C THR A 96 17.37 5.54 10.43
N PHE A 97 16.58 5.92 9.43
CA PHE A 97 15.20 5.43 9.27
C PHE A 97 15.18 3.91 9.07
N VAL A 98 16.01 3.36 8.17
CA VAL A 98 16.09 1.92 7.90
C VAL A 98 16.50 1.15 9.15
N HIS A 99 17.51 1.62 9.90
CA HIS A 99 17.93 0.94 11.13
C HIS A 99 16.92 1.02 12.28
N TRP A 100 16.16 2.12 12.39
CA TRP A 100 15.13 2.27 13.41
C TRP A 100 13.86 1.48 13.06
N PHE A 101 13.44 1.52 11.80
CA PHE A 101 12.21 0.88 11.33
C PHE A 101 12.41 -0.60 11.01
N TYR A 102 13.63 -1.03 10.63
CA TYR A 102 13.97 -2.40 10.23
C TYR A 102 15.31 -2.82 10.84
N PRO A 103 15.36 -3.22 12.14
CA PRO A 103 16.60 -3.56 12.86
C PRO A 103 17.27 -4.88 12.41
N GLY A 104 16.97 -5.40 11.21
CA GLY A 104 17.83 -6.34 10.50
C GLY A 104 17.51 -7.83 10.59
N GLN A 105 16.45 -8.26 11.30
CA GLN A 105 16.13 -9.71 11.38
C GLN A 105 14.63 -10.08 11.33
N HIS A 106 13.71 -9.12 11.36
CA HIS A 106 12.28 -9.42 11.43
C HIS A 106 11.51 -8.62 10.38
N ASN A 107 10.77 -9.31 9.52
CA ASN A 107 9.84 -8.67 8.61
C ASN A 107 8.69 -8.05 9.44
N LEU A 108 8.51 -6.74 9.36
CA LEU A 108 7.42 -6.04 10.07
C LEU A 108 6.05 -6.31 9.47
N THR A 109 6.00 -6.71 8.20
CA THR A 109 4.76 -6.87 7.45
C THR A 109 3.82 -7.88 8.12
N PRO A 110 4.21 -9.11 8.47
CA PRO A 110 3.34 -10.05 9.19
C PRO A 110 2.81 -9.50 10.52
N GLY A 111 3.65 -8.78 11.30
CA GLY A 111 3.23 -8.17 12.56
C GLY A 111 2.19 -7.08 12.37
N LEU A 112 2.37 -6.22 11.35
CA LEU A 112 1.40 -5.20 10.96
C LEU A 112 0.08 -5.80 10.46
N LEU A 113 0.12 -6.92 9.74
CA LEU A 113 -1.08 -7.62 9.29
C LEU A 113 -1.89 -8.19 10.46
N ILE A 114 -1.20 -8.81 11.44
CA ILE A 114 -1.85 -9.30 12.65
C ILE A 114 -2.44 -8.14 13.44
N LEU A 115 -1.68 -7.05 13.63
CA LEU A 115 -2.16 -5.85 14.31
C LEU A 115 -3.38 -5.24 13.60
N PHE A 116 -3.36 -5.17 12.27
CA PHE A 116 -4.49 -4.71 11.47
C PHE A 116 -5.74 -5.54 11.73
N MET A 117 -5.62 -6.86 11.70
CA MET A 117 -6.72 -7.76 12.00
C MET A 117 -7.27 -7.50 13.40
N ILE A 118 -6.42 -7.45 14.42
CA ILE A 118 -6.82 -7.16 15.80
C ILE A 118 -7.56 -5.82 15.88
N CYS A 119 -7.03 -4.76 15.26
CA CYS A 119 -7.68 -3.45 15.27
C CYS A 119 -9.05 -3.46 14.59
N VAL A 120 -9.22 -4.20 13.49
CA VAL A 120 -10.52 -4.35 12.81
C VAL A 120 -11.51 -5.13 13.68
N PHE A 121 -11.08 -6.22 14.32
CA PHE A 121 -11.91 -6.98 15.25
C PHE A 121 -12.36 -6.13 16.44
N VAL A 122 -11.41 -5.42 17.07
CA VAL A 122 -11.69 -4.50 18.18
C VAL A 122 -12.68 -3.42 17.73
N ALA A 123 -12.44 -2.78 16.58
CA ALA A 123 -13.35 -1.76 16.07
C ALA A 123 -14.75 -2.31 15.81
N GLN A 124 -14.86 -3.53 15.27
CA GLN A 124 -16.15 -4.18 15.07
C GLN A 124 -16.89 -4.41 16.39
N LEU A 125 -16.21 -4.94 17.40
CA LEU A 125 -16.80 -5.22 18.71
C LEU A 125 -17.33 -3.97 19.42
N PHE A 126 -16.64 -2.83 19.29
CA PHE A 126 -17.01 -1.61 20.01
C PHE A 126 -18.00 -0.72 19.27
N THR A 127 -18.12 -0.82 17.94
CA THR A 127 -18.84 0.21 17.16
C THR A 127 -20.11 -0.27 16.47
N ARG A 128 -20.31 -1.57 16.29
CA ARG A 128 -21.41 -2.09 15.46
C ARG A 128 -22.02 -3.39 15.98
N PRO A 129 -23.31 -3.64 15.68
CA PRO A 129 -23.94 -4.92 15.96
C PRO A 129 -23.26 -6.09 15.22
N ILE A 130 -23.54 -7.32 15.68
CA ILE A 130 -22.97 -8.55 15.11
C ILE A 130 -23.52 -8.82 13.70
N ASP A 131 -24.72 -8.35 13.39
CA ASP A 131 -25.32 -8.48 12.07
C ASP A 131 -24.53 -7.67 11.04
N GLY A 132 -24.08 -8.34 9.98
CA GLY A 132 -23.22 -7.73 8.96
C GLY A 132 -21.74 -7.55 9.37
N ALA A 133 -21.37 -7.94 10.60
CA ALA A 133 -20.00 -7.84 11.10
C ALA A 133 -19.00 -8.54 10.17
N LEU A 134 -19.28 -9.78 9.79
CA LEU A 134 -18.41 -10.55 8.92
C LEU A 134 -18.20 -9.86 7.56
N TYR A 135 -19.25 -9.28 7.00
CA TYR A 135 -19.15 -8.58 5.71
C TYR A 135 -18.34 -7.30 5.84
N SER A 136 -18.59 -6.47 6.85
CA SER A 136 -17.85 -5.22 7.03
C SER A 136 -16.37 -5.46 7.34
N MET A 137 -16.05 -6.48 8.14
CA MET A 137 -14.68 -6.89 8.43
C MET A 137 -13.98 -7.43 7.19
N THR A 138 -14.61 -8.36 6.46
CA THR A 138 -14.02 -8.93 5.24
C THR A 138 -13.89 -7.90 4.12
N ALA A 139 -14.82 -6.96 3.99
CA ALA A 139 -14.69 -5.84 3.06
C ALA A 139 -13.51 -4.94 3.44
N THR A 140 -13.35 -4.62 4.73
CA THR A 140 -12.24 -3.78 5.23
C THR A 140 -10.89 -4.47 5.01
N LEU A 141 -10.76 -5.71 5.50
CA LEU A 141 -9.54 -6.51 5.38
C LEU A 141 -9.25 -6.81 3.91
N GLY A 142 -10.22 -7.35 3.19
CA GLY A 142 -10.09 -7.72 1.78
C GLY A 142 -9.69 -6.54 0.91
N GLY A 143 -10.33 -5.38 1.08
CA GLY A 143 -9.96 -4.18 0.34
C GLY A 143 -8.52 -3.75 0.58
N THR A 144 -8.14 -3.59 1.84
CA THR A 144 -6.78 -3.17 2.22
C THR A 144 -5.74 -4.19 1.78
N LEU A 145 -5.92 -5.47 2.11
CA LEU A 145 -4.96 -6.51 1.77
C LEU A 145 -4.83 -6.69 0.27
N TYR A 146 -5.94 -6.77 -0.46
CA TYR A 146 -5.91 -6.99 -1.90
C TYR A 146 -5.25 -5.82 -2.63
N THR A 147 -5.67 -4.58 -2.35
CA THR A 147 -5.14 -3.41 -3.07
C THR A 147 -3.73 -3.05 -2.62
N THR A 148 -3.43 -3.14 -1.33
CA THR A 148 -2.14 -2.74 -0.79
C THR A 148 -1.08 -3.78 -0.96
N LEU A 149 -1.33 -5.07 -0.68
CA LEU A 149 -0.28 -6.06 -0.84
C LEU A 149 0.10 -6.22 -2.31
N THR A 150 -0.86 -6.28 -3.22
CA THR A 150 -0.56 -6.45 -4.66
C THR A 150 0.31 -5.31 -5.22
N THR A 151 0.01 -4.07 -4.84
CA THR A 151 0.77 -2.90 -5.31
C THR A 151 2.08 -2.72 -4.55
N ALA A 152 2.13 -2.97 -3.24
CA ALA A 152 3.34 -2.82 -2.44
C ALA A 152 4.43 -3.86 -2.79
N HIS A 153 4.06 -5.08 -3.18
CA HIS A 153 5.02 -6.07 -3.67
C HIS A 153 5.74 -5.62 -4.94
N ALA A 154 5.15 -4.71 -5.73
CA ALA A 154 5.84 -4.14 -6.88
C ALA A 154 7.12 -3.42 -6.48
N LEU A 155 7.19 -2.80 -5.29
CA LEU A 155 8.43 -2.18 -4.78
C LEU A 155 9.53 -3.22 -4.58
N LEU A 156 9.21 -4.36 -3.96
CA LEU A 156 10.20 -5.42 -3.70
C LEU A 156 10.74 -6.05 -4.99
N LEU A 157 9.95 -6.10 -6.06
CA LEU A 157 10.44 -6.58 -7.36
C LEU A 157 11.57 -5.71 -7.92
N PHE A 158 11.63 -4.43 -7.56
CA PHE A 158 12.73 -3.55 -7.93
C PHE A 158 13.90 -3.58 -6.94
N ALA A 159 13.78 -4.27 -5.80
CA ALA A 159 14.84 -4.37 -4.79
C ALA A 159 15.96 -5.34 -5.20
N TYR A 160 15.62 -6.38 -5.96
CA TYR A 160 16.56 -7.44 -6.32
C TYR A 160 17.40 -7.05 -7.54
N PRO A 161 18.72 -7.32 -7.53
CA PRO A 161 19.57 -7.06 -8.68
C PRO A 161 19.10 -7.87 -9.89
N LYS A 162 19.21 -7.28 -11.08
CA LYS A 162 19.07 -7.99 -12.36
C LYS A 162 20.29 -8.88 -12.61
#